data_AF-A0A932VIB4-F1
#
_entry.id   AF-A0A932VIB4-F1
#
_cell.length_a   1.000
_cell.length_b   1.000
_cell.length_c   1.000
_cell.angle_alpha   90.00
_cell.angle_beta   90.00
_cell.angle_gamma   90.00
#
_symmetry.space_group_name_H-M   'P 1'
#
loop_
_entity.id
_entity.type
_entity.pdbx_description
1 polymer ?
#
loop_
_entity_poly.entity_id
_entity_poly.type
_entity_poly.pdbx_seq_one_letter_code
_entity_poly.pdbx_strand_id
1 'polypeptide(L)'
;MRVLGIDVGEKKIGLAVGDSGSKFVFARPPLFVRNWGMTWPILQRLCDHDAIDTILVGWPLNSKGQATAQTKTVGQFVAQLKTTINLPVETIDERHSTQAVKREQQGRKLARGQEDSLAAQLLVEAWLAKQS
;
A
#
# COMPACT_ATOMS: atom_id res chain seq x y z
N MET A 1 3.85 3.59 -16.12
CA MET A 1 4.08 2.45 -15.22
C MET A 1 3.03 2.51 -14.14
N ARG A 2 2.31 1.41 -13.92
CA ARG A 2 1.25 1.30 -12.92
C ARG A 2 1.77 0.64 -11.67
N VAL A 3 1.46 1.24 -10.53
CA VAL A 3 1.95 0.77 -9.23
C VAL A 3 0.81 0.50 -8.28
N LEU A 4 0.92 -0.58 -7.52
CA LEU A 4 0.00 -0.94 -6.46
C LEU A 4 0.64 -0.60 -5.11
N GLY A 5 0.07 0.35 -4.39
CA GLY A 5 0.37 0.61 -2.99
C GLY A 5 -0.39 -0.32 -2.06
N ILE A 6 0.32 -0.86 -1.07
CA ILE A 6 -0.22 -1.74 -0.04
C ILE A 6 0.17 -1.20 1.34
N ASP A 7 -0.84 -0.97 2.17
CA ASP A 7 -0.70 -0.72 3.61
C ASP A 7 -1.22 -1.94 4.39
N VAL A 8 -0.35 -2.56 5.19
CA VAL A 8 -0.64 -3.83 5.87
C VAL A 8 -1.10 -3.56 7.30
N GLY A 9 -2.42 -3.63 7.50
CA GLY A 9 -3.05 -3.62 8.81
C GLY A 9 -3.28 -5.03 9.36
N GLU A 10 -3.68 -5.11 10.64
CA GLU A 10 -3.91 -6.39 11.32
C GLU A 10 -5.13 -7.17 10.80
N LYS A 11 -6.19 -6.46 10.37
CA LYS A 11 -7.47 -7.07 9.94
C LYS A 11 -7.78 -6.87 8.47
N LYS A 12 -7.15 -5.86 7.85
CA LYS A 12 -7.41 -5.43 6.49
C LYS A 12 -6.16 -4.84 5.89
N ILE A 13 -6.07 -4.92 4.57
CA ILE A 13 -4.99 -4.39 3.77
C ILE A 13 -5.56 -3.21 2.97
N GLY A 14 -5.00 -2.03 3.19
CA GLY A 14 -5.29 -0.84 2.39
C GLY A 14 -4.64 -0.97 1.02
N LEU A 15 -5.35 -0.57 -0.03
CA LEU A 15 -4.91 -0.73 -1.42
C LEU A 15 -5.08 0.58 -2.19
N ALA A 16 -4.11 0.95 -3.02
CA ALA A 16 -4.23 2.07 -3.94
C ALA A 16 -3.48 1.82 -5.23
N VAL A 17 -4.00 2.31 -6.35
CA VAL A 17 -3.34 2.17 -7.65
C VAL A 17 -2.97 3.55 -8.17
N GLY A 18 -1.72 3.70 -8.56
CA GLY A 18 -1.22 4.92 -9.20
C GLY A 18 -0.64 4.65 -10.57
N ASP A 19 -0.60 5.68 -11.40
CA ASP A 19 0.01 5.63 -12.72
C ASP A 19 1.04 6.77 -12.87
N SER A 20 2.28 6.40 -13.23
CA SER A 20 3.40 7.35 -13.32
C SER A 20 3.28 8.37 -14.46
N GLY A 21 2.51 8.06 -15.51
CA GLY A 21 2.31 8.96 -16.64
C GLY A 21 1.28 10.05 -16.32
N SER A 22 0.14 9.65 -15.74
CA SER A 22 -0.92 10.58 -15.38
C SER A 22 -0.72 11.29 -14.03
N LYS A 23 0.13 10.71 -13.15
CA LYS A 23 0.33 11.11 -11.75
C LYS A 23 -0.93 11.02 -10.88
N PHE A 24 -2.00 10.37 -11.36
CA PHE A 24 -3.17 10.11 -10.55
C PHE A 24 -2.98 8.86 -9.70
N VAL A 25 -3.51 8.92 -8.48
CA VAL A 25 -3.56 7.80 -7.55
C VAL A 25 -4.98 7.66 -7.04
N PHE A 26 -5.49 6.44 -7.06
CA PHE A 26 -6.84 6.12 -6.62
C PHE A 26 -6.80 5.06 -5.53
N ALA A 27 -7.33 5.40 -4.36
CA ALA A 27 -7.63 4.40 -3.33
C ALA A 27 -8.60 3.35 -3.87
N ARG A 28 -8.33 2.08 -3.55
CA ARG A 28 -9.19 0.93 -3.81
C ARG A 28 -9.87 0.50 -2.51
N PRO A 29 -11.01 -0.21 -2.58
CA PRO A 29 -11.57 -0.83 -1.38
C PRO A 29 -10.54 -1.70 -0.67
N PRO A 30 -10.46 -1.66 0.67
CA PRO A 30 -9.50 -2.46 1.41
C PRO A 30 -9.85 -3.95 1.32
N LEU A 31 -8.82 -4.80 1.33
CA LEU A 31 -8.98 -6.24 1.34
C LEU A 31 -9.02 -6.75 2.78
N PHE A 32 -10.15 -7.33 3.19
CA PHE A 32 -10.27 -7.93 4.53
C PHE A 32 -9.56 -9.27 4.58
N VAL A 33 -8.59 -9.40 5.49
CA VAL A 33 -7.81 -10.62 5.65
C VAL A 33 -8.55 -11.56 6.59
N ARG A 34 -9.22 -12.56 6.03
CA ARG A 34 -9.84 -13.66 6.79
C ARG A 34 -9.03 -14.94 6.68
N ASN A 35 -8.48 -15.20 5.49
CA ASN A 35 -7.69 -16.38 5.18
C ASN A 35 -6.71 -16.02 4.06
N TRP A 36 -5.41 -16.13 4.34
CA TRP A 36 -4.35 -15.83 3.38
C TRP A 36 -4.44 -16.64 2.08
N GLY A 37 -4.88 -17.90 2.14
CA GLY A 37 -5.08 -18.73 0.96
C GLY A 37 -6.13 -18.18 -0.02
N MET A 38 -7.10 -17.40 0.46
CA MET A 38 -8.06 -16.70 -0.39
C MET A 38 -7.64 -15.26 -0.71
N THR A 39 -6.86 -14.62 0.16
CA THR A 39 -6.35 -13.26 -0.02
C THR A 39 -5.39 -13.18 -1.21
N TRP A 40 -4.48 -14.15 -1.38
CA TRP A 40 -3.49 -14.09 -2.46
C TRP A 40 -4.09 -14.15 -3.87
N PRO A 41 -5.03 -15.06 -4.20
CA PRO A 41 -5.67 -15.05 -5.52
C PRO A 41 -6.44 -13.77 -5.83
N ILE A 42 -7.03 -13.12 -4.81
CA ILE A 42 -7.72 -11.83 -4.99
C ILE A 42 -6.69 -10.75 -5.35
N LEU A 43 -5.57 -10.70 -4.63
CA LEU A 43 -4.51 -9.73 -4.89
C LEU A 43 -3.88 -9.94 -6.27
N GLN A 44 -3.61 -11.19 -6.67
CA GLN A 44 -3.11 -11.51 -8.01
C GLN A 44 -4.08 -11.04 -9.10
N ARG A 45 -5.37 -11.34 -8.97
CA ARG A 45 -6.39 -10.89 -9.94
C ARG A 45 -6.46 -9.37 -10.04
N LEU A 46 -6.30 -8.67 -8.92
CA LEU A 46 -6.25 -7.21 -8.91
C LEU A 46 -5.02 -6.69 -9.66
N CYS A 47 -3.84 -7.29 -9.43
CA CYS A 47 -2.63 -6.97 -10.17
C CYS A 47 -2.80 -7.19 -11.68
N ASP A 48 -3.37 -8.32 -12.08
CA ASP A 48 -3.60 -8.67 -13.49
C ASP A 48 -4.62 -7.72 -14.15
N HIS A 49 -5.74 -7.47 -13.48
CA HIS A 49 -6.82 -6.61 -13.98
C HIS A 49 -6.37 -5.16 -14.17
N ASP A 50 -5.66 -4.61 -13.18
CA ASP A 50 -5.18 -3.23 -13.23
C ASP A 50 -3.86 -3.09 -14.00
N ALA A 51 -3.30 -4.20 -14.52
CA ALA A 51 -2.01 -4.28 -15.21
C ALA A 51 -0.89 -3.62 -14.41
N ILE A 52 -0.70 -4.09 -13.17
CA ILE A 52 0.29 -3.56 -12.24
C ILE A 52 1.70 -4.01 -12.64
N ASP A 53 2.63 -3.07 -12.70
CA ASP A 53 4.03 -3.31 -13.02
C ASP A 53 4.88 -3.53 -11.75
N THR A 54 4.60 -2.78 -10.68
CA THR A 54 5.36 -2.81 -9.41
C THR A 54 4.43 -2.70 -8.21
N ILE A 55 4.74 -3.44 -7.14
CA ILE A 55 4.05 -3.35 -5.86
C ILE A 55 4.91 -2.60 -4.84
N LEU A 56 4.33 -1.60 -4.19
CA LEU A 56 4.93 -0.81 -3.13
C LEU A 56 4.27 -1.19 -1.80
N VAL A 57 5.07 -1.57 -0.81
CA VAL A 57 4.56 -1.97 0.52
C VAL A 57 5.08 -1.00 1.57
N GLY A 58 4.17 -0.49 2.39
CA GLY A 58 4.49 0.34 3.55
C GLY A 58 5.42 -0.37 4.53
N TRP A 59 6.52 0.27 4.91
CA TRP A 59 7.47 -0.24 5.89
C TRP A 59 7.40 0.59 7.19
N PRO A 60 6.61 0.14 8.18
CA PRO A 60 6.38 0.91 9.39
C PRO A 60 7.61 0.83 10.28
N LEU A 61 8.33 1.94 10.42
CA LEU A 61 9.43 2.09 11.37
C LEU A 61 9.02 3.06 12.48
N ASN A 62 9.60 2.90 13.67
CA ASN A 62 9.37 3.88 14.74
C ASN A 62 10.05 5.24 14.41
N SER A 63 9.81 6.27 15.21
CA SER A 63 10.39 7.61 15.01
C SER A 63 11.93 7.64 15.00
N LYS A 64 12.59 6.60 15.54
CA LYS A 64 14.05 6.43 15.52
C LYS A 64 14.55 5.58 14.34
N GLY A 65 13.67 5.17 13.42
CA GLY A 65 14.01 4.31 12.28
C GLY A 65 14.21 2.83 12.63
N GLN A 66 13.76 2.40 13.82
CA GLN A 66 13.94 1.01 14.26
C GLN A 66 12.70 0.17 13.96
N ALA A 67 12.93 -1.12 13.71
CA ALA A 67 11.88 -2.09 13.48
C ALA A 67 11.01 -2.28 14.74
N THR A 68 9.73 -2.55 14.51
CA THR A 68 8.69 -2.79 15.50
C THR A 68 8.06 -4.17 15.29
N ALA A 69 7.13 -4.57 16.17
CA ALA A 69 6.33 -5.77 15.94
C ALA A 69 5.58 -5.72 14.60
N GLN A 70 5.06 -4.54 14.22
CA GLN A 70 4.38 -4.34 12.95
C GLN A 70 5.35 -4.53 11.77
N THR A 71 6.57 -4.03 11.87
CA THR A 71 7.61 -4.23 10.83
C THR A 71 7.87 -5.71 10.58
N LYS A 72 7.88 -6.53 11.63
CA LYS A 72 8.04 -7.98 11.49
C LYS A 72 6.87 -8.61 10.73
N THR A 73 5.65 -8.22 11.07
CA THR A 73 4.43 -8.68 10.36
C THR A 73 4.46 -8.29 8.89
N VAL A 74 4.80 -7.03 8.59
CA VAL A 74 4.97 -6.56 7.20
C VAL A 74 6.09 -7.34 6.49
N GLY A 75 7.21 -7.60 7.16
CA GLY A 75 8.31 -8.38 6.58
C GLY A 75 7.89 -9.78 6.17
N GLN A 76 7.09 -10.46 7.00
CA GLN A 76 6.53 -11.77 6.65
C GLN A 76 5.57 -11.68 5.45
N PHE A 77 4.70 -10.66 5.44
CA PHE A 77 3.81 -10.40 4.31
C PHE A 77 4.60 -10.17 3.01
N VAL A 78 5.64 -9.33 3.03
CA VAL A 78 6.49 -9.04 1.86
C VAL A 78 7.19 -10.30 1.36
N ALA A 79 7.70 -11.15 2.26
CA ALA A 79 8.33 -12.41 1.88
C ALA A 79 7.35 -13.37 1.18
N GLN A 80 6.13 -13.47 1.69
CA GLN A 80 5.07 -14.28 1.07
C GLN A 80 4.61 -13.66 -0.26
N LEU A 81 4.44 -12.35 -0.32
CA LEU A 81 4.04 -11.63 -1.52
C LEU A 81 5.04 -11.88 -2.66
N LYS A 82 6.35 -11.76 -2.39
CA LYS A 82 7.42 -12.01 -3.37
C LYS A 82 7.47 -13.44 -3.91
N THR A 83 6.99 -14.42 -3.15
CA THR A 83 6.95 -15.83 -3.59
C THR A 83 5.62 -16.19 -4.27
N THR A 84 4.58 -15.39 -4.06
CA THR A 84 3.22 -15.68 -4.55
C THR A 84 2.87 -14.89 -5.81
N ILE A 85 3.31 -13.64 -5.90
CA ILE A 85 3.03 -12.75 -7.03
C ILE A 85 4.34 -12.47 -7.75
N ASN A 86 4.38 -12.77 -9.06
CA ASN A 86 5.56 -12.58 -9.90
C ASN A 86 5.68 -11.13 -10.40
N LEU A 87 5.72 -10.18 -9.47
CA LEU A 87 5.93 -8.76 -9.74
C LEU A 87 7.04 -8.21 -8.84
N PRO A 88 7.80 -7.20 -9.28
CA PRO A 88 8.69 -6.43 -8.42
C PRO A 88 7.97 -5.92 -7.17
N VAL A 89 8.59 -6.11 -6.00
CA VAL A 89 8.08 -5.63 -4.71
C VAL A 89 9.13 -4.77 -4.02
N GLU A 90 8.78 -3.52 -3.78
CA GLU A 90 9.58 -2.53 -3.07
C GLU A 90 8.94 -2.15 -1.74
N THR A 91 9.76 -1.89 -0.72
CA THR A 91 9.30 -1.44 0.60
C THR A 91 9.62 0.04 0.79
N ILE A 92 8.63 0.83 1.22
CA ILE A 92 8.76 2.28 1.36
C ILE A 92 8.70 2.69 2.83
N ASP A 93 9.70 3.43 3.29
CA ASP A 93 9.75 3.97 4.65
C ASP A 93 8.63 5.00 4.89
N GLU A 94 7.74 4.69 5.82
CA GLU A 94 6.52 5.46 6.10
C GLU A 94 6.72 6.66 7.05
N ARG A 95 7.92 6.85 7.59
CA ARG A 95 8.20 7.89 8.61
C ARG A 95 7.88 9.32 8.15
N HIS A 96 7.89 9.58 6.85
CA HIS A 96 7.61 10.90 6.28
C HIS A 96 6.12 11.15 5.98
N SER A 97 5.29 10.09 5.94
CA SER A 97 3.89 10.22 5.56
C SER A 97 2.97 10.55 6.74
N THR A 98 3.30 10.17 7.98
CA THR A 98 2.32 10.16 9.08
C THR A 98 1.76 11.55 9.45
N GLN A 99 2.56 12.63 9.30
CA GLN A 99 2.09 13.99 9.57
C GLN A 99 1.32 14.61 8.38
N ALA A 100 1.72 14.29 7.15
CA ALA A 100 1.02 14.70 5.93
C ALA A 100 -0.34 14.02 5.82
N VAL A 101 -0.41 12.71 6.09
CA VAL A 101 -1.63 11.89 6.13
C VAL A 101 -2.67 12.48 7.08
N LYS A 102 -2.26 12.80 8.32
CA LYS A 102 -3.18 13.36 9.33
C LYS A 102 -3.74 14.73 8.95
N ARG A 103 -2.96 15.58 8.26
CA ARG A 103 -3.43 16.89 7.79
C ARG A 103 -4.36 16.78 6.59
N GLU A 104 -4.09 15.86 5.67
CA GLU A 104 -4.92 15.68 4.48
C GLU A 104 -6.26 14.99 4.78
N GLN A 105 -6.29 14.09 5.77
CA GLN A 105 -7.51 13.47 6.28
C GLN A 105 -8.55 14.49 6.78
N GLN A 106 -8.12 15.67 7.24
CA GLN A 106 -9.02 16.70 7.76
C GLN A 106 -9.73 17.51 6.67
N GLY A 107 -9.27 17.45 5.40
CA GLY A 107 -9.79 18.26 4.30
C GLY A 107 -10.47 17.50 3.16
N ARG A 108 -10.26 16.18 3.02
CA ARG A 108 -10.81 15.38 1.92
C ARG A 108 -12.07 14.63 2.35
N LYS A 109 -13.23 14.91 1.72
CA LYS A 109 -14.43 14.06 1.79
C LYS A 109 -14.19 12.79 0.98
N LEU A 110 -13.55 11.80 1.60
CA LEU A 110 -13.40 10.46 1.03
C LEU A 110 -14.72 9.70 1.18
N ALA A 111 -15.07 8.85 0.21
CA ALA A 111 -16.24 7.99 0.34
C ALA A 111 -16.01 6.98 1.48
N ARG A 112 -17.09 6.60 2.19
CA ARG A 112 -17.04 5.67 3.32
C ARG A 112 -16.39 4.35 2.89
N GLY A 113 -15.28 3.97 3.52
CA GLY A 113 -14.46 2.80 3.15
C GLY A 113 -13.22 3.09 2.31
N GLN A 114 -13.07 4.29 1.75
CA GLN A 114 -11.81 4.76 1.12
C GLN A 114 -10.83 5.34 2.13
N GLU A 115 -11.32 5.80 3.28
CA GLU A 115 -10.50 6.27 4.41
C GLU A 115 -9.47 5.21 4.83
N ASP A 116 -9.88 3.94 4.76
CA ASP A 116 -9.09 2.77 5.14
C ASP A 116 -7.94 2.45 4.20
N SER A 117 -7.95 2.99 2.98
CA SER A 117 -6.91 2.82 1.97
C SER A 117 -6.12 4.12 1.72
N LEU A 118 -6.40 5.17 2.50
CA LEU A 118 -5.72 6.46 2.32
C LEU A 118 -4.22 6.36 2.58
N ALA A 119 -3.79 5.54 3.54
CA ALA A 119 -2.37 5.30 3.80
C ALA A 119 -1.67 4.74 2.55
N ALA A 120 -2.27 3.74 1.90
CA ALA A 120 -1.76 3.17 0.66
C ALA A 120 -1.75 4.20 -0.48
N GLN A 121 -2.77 5.04 -0.59
CA GLN A 121 -2.81 6.13 -1.58
C GLN A 121 -1.66 7.11 -1.38
N LEU A 122 -1.48 7.61 -0.15
CA LEU A 122 -0.44 8.57 0.18
C LEU A 122 0.96 8.01 0.01
N LEU A 123 1.13 6.71 0.28
CA LEU A 123 2.38 6.00 0.00
C LEU A 123 2.73 6.04 -1.49
N VAL A 124 1.76 5.77 -2.37
CA VAL A 124 1.96 5.81 -3.82
C VAL A 124 2.20 7.24 -4.31
N GLU A 125 1.41 8.21 -3.84
CA GLU A 125 1.59 9.62 -4.18
C GLU A 125 3.00 10.11 -3.80
N ALA A 126 3.46 9.80 -2.59
CA ALA A 126 4.80 10.17 -2.13
C ALA A 126 5.92 9.52 -2.96
N TRP A 127 5.72 8.28 -3.41
CA TRP A 127 6.70 7.59 -4.25
C TRP A 127 6.73 8.13 -5.68
N LEU A 128 5.57 8.45 -6.27
CA LEU A 128 5.48 9.09 -7.59
C LEU A 128 6.10 10.50 -7.58
N ALA A 129 5.92 11.26 -6.51
CA ALA A 129 6.50 12.59 -6.36
C ALA A 129 8.03 12.59 -6.37
N LYS A 130 8.67 11.53 -5.87
CA LYS A 130 10.14 11.37 -5.84
C LYS A 130 10.76 11.00 -7.19
N GLN A 131 9.97 10.58 -8.16
CA GLN A 131 10.43 10.22 -9.51
C GLN A 131 10.24 11.34 -10.53
N SER A 132 9.74 12.49 -10.10
CA SER A 132 9.61 13.69 -10.94
C SER A 132 10.88 14.51 -10.95
#